data_AF-A0A0F9MM07-F1
#
_entry.id   AF-A0A0F9MM07-F1
#
_cell.length_a   1.000
_cell.length_b   1.000
_cell.length_c   1.000
_cell.angle_alpha   90.00
_cell.angle_beta   90.00
_cell.angle_gamma   90.00
#
_symmetry.space_group_name_H-M   'P 1'
#
loop_
_entity.id
_entity.type
_entity.pdbx_description
1 polymer ?
#
loop_
_entity_poly.entity_id
_entity_poly.type
_entity_poly.pdbx_seq_one_letter_code
_entity_poly.pdbx_strand_id
1 'polypeptide(L)'
;MIKKRKKKTPLQKMHDRCWAMARKVVYLRDHGQCQRCFKPVKGANAHTSHIFPKSTHGAIRYNLKNLKLLCYHDHINWYHKNPIEAAKWIREIFWGRLEYLEDIPRLRSYRIDDLQEILEELQTEHERLRQHE
;
A
#
# COMPACT_ATOMS: atom_id res chain seq x y z
N MET A 1 3.56 22.67 27.72
CA MET A 1 2.20 22.06 27.78
C MET A 1 2.15 20.84 26.88
N ILE A 2 2.03 19.63 27.43
CA ILE A 2 1.86 18.41 26.63
C ILE A 2 0.40 18.35 26.17
N LYS A 3 0.15 18.55 24.86
CA LYS A 3 -1.20 18.43 24.29
C LYS A 3 -1.68 16.98 24.46
N LYS A 4 -2.80 16.77 25.18
CA LYS A 4 -3.43 15.45 25.30
C LYS A 4 -3.79 14.92 23.91
N ARG A 5 -3.38 13.69 23.61
CA ARG A 5 -3.66 13.05 22.32
C ARG A 5 -5.16 12.80 22.18
N LYS A 6 -5.79 13.34 21.12
CA LYS A 6 -7.22 13.12 20.84
C LYS A 6 -7.51 11.63 20.63
N LYS A 7 -8.64 11.14 21.17
CA LYS A 7 -9.13 9.78 20.92
C LYS A 7 -9.48 9.61 19.45
N LYS A 8 -9.09 8.50 18.84
CA LYS A 8 -9.41 8.19 17.43
C LYS A 8 -10.88 7.83 17.26
N THR A 9 -11.50 8.33 16.19
CA THR A 9 -12.87 7.96 15.81
C THR A 9 -12.94 6.49 15.34
N PRO A 10 -14.13 5.87 15.31
CA PRO A 10 -14.30 4.52 14.76
C PRO A 10 -13.76 4.39 13.32
N LEU A 11 -14.07 5.37 12.45
CA LEU A 11 -13.58 5.41 11.07
C LEU A 11 -12.03 5.43 11.00
N GLN A 12 -11.38 6.24 11.84
CA GLN A 12 -9.92 6.30 11.91
C GLN A 12 -9.32 4.96 12.35
N LYS A 13 -9.93 4.31 13.36
CA LYS A 13 -9.50 2.98 13.78
C LYS A 13 -9.65 1.97 12.64
N MET A 14 -10.71 2.07 11.84
CA MET A 14 -10.87 1.16 10.70
C MET A 14 -9.85 1.37 9.59
N HIS A 15 -9.52 2.63 9.27
CA HIS A 15 -8.43 2.93 8.36
C HIS A 15 -7.08 2.36 8.85
N ASP A 16 -6.81 2.42 10.17
CA ASP A 16 -5.60 1.83 10.76
C ASP A 16 -5.57 0.31 10.59
N ARG A 17 -6.71 -0.38 10.81
CA ARG A 17 -6.81 -1.84 10.65
C ARG A 17 -6.59 -2.26 9.20
N CYS A 18 -7.27 -1.61 8.25
CA CYS A 18 -7.09 -1.86 6.81
C CYS A 18 -5.63 -1.64 6.40
N TRP A 19 -5.01 -0.56 6.87
CA TRP A 19 -3.61 -0.27 6.55
C TRP A 19 -2.65 -1.30 7.16
N ALA A 20 -2.88 -1.70 8.41
CA ALA A 20 -2.08 -2.73 9.06
C ALA A 20 -2.17 -4.07 8.31
N MET A 21 -3.37 -4.46 7.83
CA MET A 21 -3.54 -5.68 7.06
C MET A 21 -2.92 -5.58 5.66
N ALA A 22 -3.16 -4.49 4.93
CA ALA A 22 -2.57 -4.27 3.61
C ALA A 22 -1.03 -4.34 3.65
N ARG A 23 -0.40 -3.83 4.71
CA ARG A 23 1.05 -3.96 4.90
C ARG A 23 1.50 -5.41 5.05
N LYS A 24 0.74 -6.26 5.76
CA LYS A 24 1.05 -7.68 5.91
C LYS A 24 0.93 -8.40 4.56
N VAL A 25 -0.18 -8.18 3.86
CA VAL A 25 -0.42 -8.77 2.53
C VAL A 25 0.70 -8.38 1.56
N VAL A 26 1.04 -7.10 1.46
CA VAL A 26 2.10 -6.62 0.57
C VAL A 26 3.45 -7.20 0.96
N TYR A 27 3.77 -7.25 2.25
CA TYR A 27 5.04 -7.83 2.71
C TYR A 27 5.17 -9.30 2.31
N LEU A 28 4.10 -10.07 2.51
CA LEU A 28 4.03 -11.49 2.20
C LEU A 28 4.09 -11.75 0.70
N ARG A 29 3.23 -11.06 -0.08
CA ARG A 29 3.18 -11.12 -1.54
C ARG A 29 4.53 -10.78 -2.19
N ASP A 30 5.23 -9.81 -1.63
CA ASP A 30 6.51 -9.32 -2.15
C ASP A 30 7.71 -10.05 -1.50
N HIS A 31 7.46 -11.19 -0.84
CA HIS A 31 8.45 -12.07 -0.21
C HIS A 31 9.42 -11.38 0.76
N GLY A 32 8.97 -10.30 1.42
CA GLY A 32 9.83 -9.48 2.27
C GLY A 32 11.00 -8.82 1.53
N GLN A 33 10.90 -8.67 0.20
CA GLN A 33 11.96 -8.10 -0.65
C GLN A 33 11.51 -6.79 -1.30
N CYS A 34 12.44 -5.84 -1.36
CA CYS A 34 12.22 -4.63 -2.14
C CYS A 34 11.97 -4.98 -3.60
N GLN A 35 10.86 -4.53 -4.17
CA GLN A 35 10.49 -4.85 -5.55
C GLN A 35 11.38 -4.19 -6.61
N ARG A 36 12.23 -3.24 -6.21
CA ARG A 36 13.20 -2.59 -7.12
C ARG A 36 14.58 -3.21 -7.06
N CYS A 37 15.19 -3.29 -5.87
CA CYS A 37 16.56 -3.80 -5.71
C CYS A 37 16.65 -5.25 -5.23
N PHE A 38 15.51 -5.92 -4.99
CA PHE A 38 15.39 -7.31 -4.54
C PHE A 38 16.06 -7.65 -3.20
N LYS A 39 16.59 -6.64 -2.49
CA LYS A 39 17.17 -6.84 -1.16
C LYS A 39 16.06 -7.15 -0.13
N PRO A 40 16.31 -8.09 0.79
CA PRO A 40 15.42 -8.33 1.93
C PRO A 40 15.22 -7.06 2.76
N VAL A 41 14.00 -6.81 3.20
CA VAL A 41 13.64 -5.66 4.03
C VAL A 41 12.88 -6.11 5.27
N LYS A 42 13.10 -5.44 6.40
CA LYS A 42 12.41 -5.74 7.66
C LYS A 42 12.20 -4.48 8.50
N GLY A 43 11.21 -4.53 9.39
CA GLY A 43 10.94 -3.48 10.37
C GLY A 43 10.79 -2.10 9.72
N ALA A 44 11.55 -1.11 10.21
CA ALA A 44 11.49 0.26 9.72
C ALA A 44 11.98 0.42 8.26
N ASN A 45 12.72 -0.55 7.71
CA ASN A 45 13.19 -0.50 6.31
C ASN A 45 12.16 -1.06 5.32
N ALA A 46 11.10 -1.73 5.79
CA ALA A 46 10.07 -2.33 4.94
C ALA A 46 8.91 -1.35 4.69
N HIS A 47 8.99 -0.58 3.61
CA HIS A 47 8.01 0.45 3.29
C HIS A 47 6.98 -0.05 2.29
N THR A 48 5.70 0.00 2.66
CA THR A 48 4.59 -0.15 1.70
C THR A 48 4.36 1.19 0.99
N SER A 49 4.79 1.27 -0.27
CA SER A 49 4.75 2.46 -1.12
C SER A 49 3.55 2.41 -2.05
N HIS A 50 2.88 3.56 -2.22
CA HIS A 50 1.81 3.74 -3.20
C HIS A 50 2.38 4.00 -4.60
N ILE A 51 1.74 3.50 -5.66
CA ILE A 51 2.02 3.93 -7.05
C ILE A 51 1.43 5.33 -7.25
N PHE A 52 0.12 5.44 -7.06
CA PHE A 52 -0.62 6.70 -7.01
C PHE A 52 -0.86 7.14 -5.57
N PRO A 53 -0.50 8.40 -5.20
CA PRO A 53 -0.50 8.82 -3.82
C PRO A 53 -1.92 8.90 -3.24
N LYS A 54 -2.09 8.40 -2.02
CA LYS A 54 -3.39 8.37 -1.30
C LYS A 54 -4.05 9.74 -1.11
N SER A 55 -3.31 10.84 -1.21
CA SER A 55 -3.84 12.20 -1.06
C SER A 55 -4.67 12.63 -2.28
N THR A 56 -4.30 12.19 -3.47
CA THR A 56 -5.02 12.49 -4.72
C THR A 56 -5.79 11.29 -5.27
N HIS A 57 -5.42 10.07 -4.85
CA HIS A 57 -6.03 8.82 -5.27
C HIS A 57 -6.54 8.01 -4.07
N GLY A 58 -7.38 8.66 -3.25
CA GLY A 58 -7.90 8.09 -2.02
C GLY A 58 -8.68 6.78 -2.22
N ALA A 59 -9.35 6.60 -3.36
CA ALA A 59 -10.18 5.41 -3.62
C ALA A 59 -9.40 4.12 -3.84
N ILE A 60 -8.14 4.22 -4.28
CA ILE A 60 -7.25 3.07 -4.50
C ILE A 60 -6.20 2.95 -3.39
N ARG A 61 -6.45 3.56 -2.23
CA ARG A 61 -5.52 3.58 -1.08
C ARG A 61 -5.15 2.19 -0.58
N TYR A 62 -6.10 1.26 -0.60
CA TYR A 62 -5.96 -0.11 -0.11
C TYR A 62 -5.84 -1.15 -1.23
N ASN A 63 -6.00 -0.72 -2.48
CA ASN A 63 -5.90 -1.60 -3.63
C ASN A 63 -4.47 -2.16 -3.73
N LEU A 64 -4.33 -3.48 -3.66
CA LEU A 64 -3.03 -4.15 -3.61
C LEU A 64 -2.19 -3.90 -4.87
N LYS A 65 -2.81 -3.67 -6.05
CA LYS A 65 -2.07 -3.31 -7.27
C LYS A 65 -1.46 -1.90 -7.17
N ASN A 66 -2.05 -1.01 -6.39
CA ASN A 66 -1.50 0.31 -6.09
C ASN A 66 -0.40 0.27 -5.00
N LEU A 67 -0.16 -0.87 -4.36
CA LEU A 67 0.82 -1.02 -3.29
C LEU A 67 1.99 -1.92 -3.71
N LYS A 68 3.19 -1.54 -3.27
CA LYS A 68 4.43 -2.29 -3.49
C LYS A 68 5.37 -2.16 -2.29
N LEU A 69 6.16 -3.18 -2.02
CA LEU A 69 7.18 -3.16 -0.99
C LEU A 69 8.48 -2.56 -1.53
N LEU A 70 8.99 -1.53 -0.86
CA LEU A 70 10.28 -0.92 -1.17
C LEU A 70 11.12 -0.79 0.11
N CYS A 71 12.45 -0.81 -0.04
CA CYS A 71 13.35 -0.41 1.03
C CYS A 71 13.30 1.12 1.24
N TYR A 72 13.79 1.62 2.37
CA TYR A 72 13.85 3.06 2.63
C TYR A 72 14.59 3.81 1.51
N HIS A 73 15.74 3.29 1.06
CA HIS A 73 16.54 3.90 0.01
C HIS A 73 15.74 4.01 -1.29
N ASP A 74 15.16 2.90 -1.77
CA ASP A 74 14.42 2.91 -3.04
C ASP A 74 13.12 3.70 -2.96
N HIS A 75 12.46 3.74 -1.80
CA HIS A 75 11.24 4.52 -1.63
C HIS A 75 11.53 6.02 -1.51
N ILE A 76 12.37 6.42 -0.56
CA ILE A 76 12.54 7.83 -0.18
C ILE A 76 13.63 8.50 -1.01
N ASN A 77 14.73 7.81 -1.28
CA ASN A 77 15.87 8.41 -1.98
C ASN A 77 15.83 8.23 -3.49
N TRP A 78 15.09 7.23 -4.01
CA TRP A 78 14.94 7.04 -5.45
C TRP A 78 13.53 7.34 -5.96
N TYR A 79 12.50 6.61 -5.51
CA TYR A 79 11.15 6.67 -6.10
C TYR A 79 10.53 8.07 -6.01
N HIS A 80 10.60 8.73 -4.84
CA HIS A 80 10.09 10.10 -4.70
C HIS A 80 10.94 11.17 -5.41
N LYS A 81 12.23 10.91 -5.66
CA LYS A 81 13.15 11.89 -6.24
C LYS A 81 13.27 11.80 -7.76
N ASN A 82 12.89 10.66 -8.34
CA ASN A 82 13.03 10.37 -9.76
C ASN A 82 11.67 9.94 -10.34
N PRO A 83 10.65 10.82 -10.35
CA PRO A 83 9.27 10.43 -10.68
C PRO A 83 9.09 9.93 -12.12
N ILE A 84 9.89 10.42 -13.07
CA ILE A 84 9.83 9.99 -14.48
C ILE A 84 10.39 8.58 -14.61
N GLU A 85 11.56 8.33 -14.05
CA GLU A 85 12.21 7.01 -14.01
C GLU A 85 11.37 6.01 -13.22
N ALA A 86 10.77 6.45 -12.11
CA ALA A 86 9.84 5.65 -11.32
C ALA A 86 8.61 5.25 -12.15
N ALA A 87 8.02 6.17 -12.91
CA ALA A 87 6.87 5.86 -13.77
C ALA A 87 7.24 4.86 -14.87
N LYS A 88 8.40 5.02 -15.52
CA LYS A 88 8.93 4.06 -16.51
C LYS A 88 9.12 2.67 -15.89
N TRP A 89 9.82 2.61 -14.76
CA TRP A 89 10.05 1.37 -14.01
C TRP A 89 8.74 0.67 -13.63
N ILE A 90 7.72 1.42 -13.19
CA ILE A 90 6.42 0.81 -12.89
C ILE A 90 5.79 0.17 -14.13
N ARG A 91 5.85 0.83 -15.30
CA ARG A 91 5.29 0.28 -16.56
C ARG A 91 6.02 -1.00 -16.99
N GLU A 92 7.33 -1.03 -16.81
CA GLU A 92 8.17 -2.17 -17.21
C GLU A 92 7.99 -3.37 -16.28
N ILE A 93 7.98 -3.15 -14.96
CA ILE A 93 7.94 -4.24 -13.97
C ILE A 93 6.52 -4.70 -13.67
N PHE A 94 5.55 -3.78 -13.67
CA PHE A 94 4.17 -4.06 -13.29
C PHE A 94 3.23 -3.85 -14.46
N TRP A 95 3.41 -4.68 -15.49
CA TRP A 95 2.64 -4.61 -16.72
C TRP A 95 1.12 -4.63 -16.45
N GLY A 96 0.39 -3.70 -17.06
CA GLY A 96 -1.06 -3.57 -16.93
C GLY A 96 -1.56 -2.95 -15.61
N ARG A 97 -0.68 -2.66 -14.64
CA ARG A 97 -1.13 -2.07 -13.36
C ARG A 97 -1.53 -0.62 -13.50
N LEU A 98 -0.86 0.18 -14.32
CA LEU A 98 -1.20 1.59 -14.45
C LEU A 98 -2.56 1.73 -15.13
N GLU A 99 -2.75 1.02 -16.22
CA GLU A 99 -3.99 0.97 -17.01
C GLU A 99 -5.17 0.59 -16.10
N TYR A 100 -5.03 -0.50 -15.33
CA TYR A 100 -6.04 -0.92 -14.37
C TYR A 100 -6.35 0.14 -13.29
N LEU A 101 -5.35 0.89 -12.82
CA LEU A 101 -5.53 1.86 -11.73
C LEU A 101 -6.07 3.20 -12.23
N GLU A 102 -5.76 3.59 -13.47
CA GLU A 102 -6.22 4.83 -14.10
C GLU A 102 -7.73 4.83 -14.36
N ASP A 103 -8.32 3.65 -14.59
CA ASP A 103 -9.75 3.47 -14.81
C ASP A 103 -10.59 3.59 -13.52
N ILE A 104 -9.96 3.60 -12.35
CA ILE A 104 -10.66 3.67 -11.06
C ILE A 104 -10.89 5.14 -10.67
N PRO A 105 -12.08 5.53 -10.18
CA PRO A 105 -12.33 6.87 -9.68
C PRO A 105 -11.25 7.31 -8.68
N ARG A 106 -10.71 8.52 -8.83
CA ARG A 106 -9.57 8.98 -8.00
C ARG A 106 -9.93 9.09 -6.52
N LEU A 107 -11.09 9.66 -6.23
CA LEU A 107 -11.53 9.97 -4.87
C LEU A 107 -12.81 9.22 -4.53
N ARG A 108 -12.87 8.73 -3.30
CA ARG A 108 -14.10 8.26 -2.66
C ARG A 108 -14.06 8.62 -1.18
N SER A 109 -15.23 8.84 -0.60
CA SER A 109 -15.38 8.85 0.84
C SER A 109 -15.59 7.43 1.32
N TYR A 110 -14.79 6.99 2.30
CA TYR A 110 -14.98 5.69 2.92
C TYR A 110 -15.96 5.80 4.07
N ARG A 111 -16.93 4.90 4.07
CA ARG A 111 -17.77 4.58 5.20
C ARG A 111 -17.17 3.40 5.97
N ILE A 112 -17.77 3.05 7.11
CA ILE A 112 -17.24 1.97 7.97
C ILE A 112 -17.47 0.60 7.32
N ASP A 113 -18.64 0.39 6.71
CA ASP A 113 -19.00 -0.77 5.88
C ASP A 113 -17.98 -0.98 4.74
N ASP A 114 -17.65 0.06 3.97
CA ASP A 114 -16.61 -0.02 2.93
C ASP A 114 -15.26 -0.55 3.46
N LEU A 115 -14.86 -0.09 4.65
CA LEU A 115 -13.58 -0.48 5.27
C LEU A 115 -13.65 -1.88 5.89
N GLN A 116 -14.84 -2.33 6.28
CA GLN A 116 -15.07 -3.66 6.79
C GLN A 116 -14.89 -4.68 5.64
N GLU A 117 -15.54 -4.43 4.50
CA GLU A 117 -15.38 -5.24 3.28
C GLU A 117 -13.92 -5.29 2.82
N ILE A 118 -13.25 -4.14 2.72
CA ILE A 118 -11.83 -4.08 2.36
C ILE A 118 -10.95 -4.87 3.35
N LEU A 119 -11.26 -4.81 4.65
CA LEU A 119 -10.49 -5.55 5.65
C LEU A 119 -10.66 -7.05 5.47
N GLU A 120 -11.88 -7.51 5.18
CA GLU A 120 -12.20 -8.91 4.92
C GLU A 120 -11.50 -9.41 3.65
N GLU A 121 -11.55 -8.66 2.55
CA GLU A 121 -10.79 -8.97 1.32
C GLU A 121 -9.28 -9.11 1.60
N LEU A 122 -8.70 -8.18 2.36
CA LEU A 122 -7.29 -8.21 2.72
C LEU A 122 -6.95 -9.39 3.63
N GLN A 123 -7.85 -9.80 4.52
CA GLN A 123 -7.67 -10.98 5.37
C GLN A 123 -7.72 -12.27 4.57
N THR A 124 -8.68 -12.39 3.65
CA THR A 124 -8.79 -13.53 2.73
C THR A 124 -7.55 -13.66 1.87
N GLU A 125 -7.07 -12.56 1.29
CA GLU A 125 -5.86 -12.57 0.47
C GLU A 125 -4.60 -12.91 1.29
N HIS A 126 -4.51 -12.40 2.52
CA HIS A 126 -3.42 -12.75 3.43
C HIS A 126 -3.42 -14.25 3.73
N GLU A 127 -4.57 -14.84 4.03
CA GLU A 127 -4.68 -16.28 4.29
C GLU A 127 -4.31 -17.10 3.06
N ARG A 128 -4.81 -16.71 1.87
CA ARG A 128 -4.46 -17.35 0.60
C ARG A 128 -2.95 -17.39 0.39
N LEU A 129 -2.26 -16.26 0.59
CA LEU A 129 -0.81 -16.18 0.41
C LEU A 129 -0.04 -17.04 1.43
N ARG A 130 -0.52 -17.15 2.67
CA ARG A 130 0.13 -17.96 3.72
C ARG A 130 0.07 -19.47 3.45
N GLN A 131 -0.94 -19.93 2.73
CA GLN A 131 -1.08 -21.35 2.36
C GLN A 131 -0.10 -21.76 1.24
N HIS A 132 0.59 -20.80 0.61
CA HIS A 132 1.52 -21.00 -0.50
C HIS A 132 2.99 -20.64 -0.16
N GLU A 133 3.30 -20.35 1.11
CA GLU A 133 4.68 -20.26 1.65
C GLU A 133 5.20 -21.64 2.07
#